data_AF-A0A2W1AQF6-F1
#
_entry.id   AF-A0A2W1AQF6-F1
#
_cell.length_a   1.000
_cell.length_b   1.000
_cell.length_c   1.000
_cell.angle_alpha   90.00
_cell.angle_beta   90.00
_cell.angle_gamma   90.00
#
_symmetry.space_group_name_H-M   'P 1'
#
loop_
_entity.id
_entity.type
_entity.pdbx_description
1 polymer ?
#
loop_
_entity_poly.entity_id
_entity_poly.type
_entity_poly.pdbx_seq_one_letter_code
_entity_poly.pdbx_strand_id
1 'polypeptide(L)'
;MESVVERGEPIAGPAVVLAEVAGAIARRTGDGRRALKGNTLLRSFPNFRLASVGEELAKLGAETAAQQKLRGVDALYTALAERLGLILITWDEEQRARSRTIVEAFTPQEALARAS
;
A
#
# COMPACT_ATOMS: atom_id res chain seq x y z
N MET A 1 21.33 -3.04 -6.59
CA MET A 1 19.94 -3.52 -6.60
C MET A 1 19.09 -2.33 -6.98
N GLU A 2 18.65 -2.32 -8.23
CA GLU A 2 17.85 -1.23 -8.80
C GLU A 2 16.47 -1.22 -8.11
N SER A 3 16.05 -0.05 -7.66
CA SER A 3 14.78 0.12 -6.95
C SER A 3 13.59 -0.13 -7.90
N VAL A 4 12.44 -0.57 -7.36
CA VAL A 4 11.18 -0.71 -8.14
C VAL A 4 10.81 0.60 -8.85
N VAL A 5 11.21 1.73 -8.24
CA VAL A 5 11.07 3.08 -8.81
C VAL A 5 11.90 3.27 -10.07
N GLU A 6 13.14 2.79 -10.08
CA GLU A 6 14.05 2.89 -11.22
C GLU A 6 13.65 1.95 -12.37
N ARG A 7 13.08 0.77 -12.07
CA ARG A 7 12.56 -0.16 -13.08
C ARG A 7 11.24 0.27 -13.74
N GLY A 8 10.60 1.32 -13.23
CA GLY A 8 9.36 1.86 -13.80
C GLY A 8 8.11 0.99 -13.62
N GLU A 9 8.17 -0.06 -12.82
CA GLU A 9 7.00 -0.91 -12.52
C GLU A 9 5.90 -0.10 -11.82
N PRO A 10 4.62 -0.27 -12.17
CA PRO A 10 3.54 0.51 -11.57
C PRO A 10 3.38 0.20 -10.08
N ILE A 11 3.41 1.23 -9.24
CA ILE A 11 3.15 1.13 -7.80
C ILE A 11 1.84 1.86 -7.51
N ALA A 12 0.90 1.20 -6.86
CA ALA A 12 -0.38 1.78 -6.47
C ALA A 12 -0.60 1.71 -4.96
N GLY A 13 -1.30 2.71 -4.42
CA GLY A 13 -1.76 2.67 -3.03
C GLY A 13 -3.06 3.46 -2.85
N PRO A 14 -3.93 3.08 -1.90
CA PRO A 14 -5.08 3.88 -1.52
C PRO A 14 -4.60 5.22 -0.95
N ALA A 15 -5.34 6.31 -1.18
CA ALA A 15 -4.95 7.65 -0.77
C ALA A 15 -4.66 7.81 0.74
N VAL A 16 -5.17 6.89 1.57
CA VAL A 16 -4.88 6.81 3.01
C VAL A 16 -3.39 6.65 3.32
N VAL A 17 -2.58 6.12 2.40
CA VAL A 17 -1.11 6.03 2.53
C VAL A 17 -0.46 7.38 2.88
N LEU A 18 -1.04 8.50 2.42
CA LEU A 18 -0.55 9.84 2.73
C LEU A 18 -0.65 10.15 4.23
N ALA A 19 -1.73 9.71 4.87
CA ALA A 19 -1.92 9.88 6.32
C ALA A 19 -1.00 8.92 7.10
N GLU A 20 -0.82 7.69 6.62
CA GLU A 20 0.08 6.71 7.23
C GLU A 20 1.53 7.17 7.22
N VAL A 21 2.03 7.62 6.07
CA VAL A 21 3.40 8.12 5.90
C VAL A 21 3.62 9.39 6.73
N ALA A 22 2.74 10.39 6.60
CA ALA A 22 2.88 11.62 7.37
C ALA A 22 2.83 11.35 8.89
N GLY A 23 1.88 10.54 9.35
CA GLY A 23 1.74 10.19 10.77
C GLY A 23 2.93 9.39 11.29
N ALA A 24 3.50 8.48 10.51
CA ALA A 24 4.70 7.74 10.88
C ALA A 24 5.93 8.66 11.02
N ILE A 25 6.17 9.53 10.04
CA ILE A 25 7.29 10.48 10.07
C ILE A 25 7.14 11.46 11.24
N ALA A 26 5.95 12.04 11.42
CA ALA A 26 5.69 12.99 12.50
C ALA A 26 5.89 12.33 13.88
N ARG A 27 5.38 11.11 14.10
CA ARG A 27 5.57 10.38 15.37
C ARG A 27 7.04 10.12 15.70
N ARG A 28 7.88 9.84 14.70
CA ARG A 28 9.30 9.55 14.92
C ARG A 28 10.17 10.79 15.05
N THR A 29 9.75 11.91 14.46
CA THR A 29 10.60 13.12 14.34
C THR A 29 10.10 14.31 15.15
N GLY A 30 8.83 14.30 15.60
CA GLY A 30 8.16 15.45 16.20
C GLY A 30 7.88 16.60 15.22
N ASP A 31 8.10 16.41 13.92
CA ASP A 31 8.10 17.49 12.93
C ASP A 31 7.07 17.27 11.82
N GLY A 32 5.95 17.99 11.91
CA GLY A 32 4.87 17.95 10.91
C GLY A 32 5.29 18.48 9.54
N ARG A 33 6.24 19.41 9.45
CA ARG A 33 6.73 19.91 8.15
C ARG A 33 7.54 18.86 7.42
N ARG A 34 8.38 18.11 8.14
CA ARG A 34 9.11 16.96 7.57
C ARG A 34 8.15 15.87 7.10
N ALA A 35 7.08 15.59 7.86
CA ALA A 35 6.05 14.64 7.45
C ALA A 35 5.38 15.00 6.11
N LEU A 36 4.96 16.26 5.94
CA LEU A 36 4.33 16.72 4.69
C LEU A 36 5.31 16.76 3.50
N LYS A 37 6.60 17.04 3.75
CA LYS A 37 7.66 16.89 2.73
C LYS A 37 7.79 15.43 2.27
N GLY A 38 7.68 14.47 3.19
CA GLY A 38 7.67 13.03 2.86
C GLY A 38 6.56 12.67 1.87
N ASN A 39 5.34 13.17 2.09
CA ASN A 39 4.23 12.97 1.15
C ASN A 39 4.49 13.61 -0.22
N THR A 40 5.14 14.77 -0.24
CA THR A 40 5.50 15.45 -1.50
C THR A 40 6.48 14.60 -2.31
N LEU A 41 7.49 14.02 -1.66
CA LEU A 41 8.44 13.11 -2.28
C LEU A 41 7.79 11.81 -2.76
N LEU A 42 6.90 11.21 -1.96
CA LEU A 42 6.17 10.00 -2.37
C LEU A 42 5.38 10.24 -3.66
N ARG A 43 4.74 11.41 -3.77
CA ARG A 43 3.97 11.80 -4.96
C ARG A 43 4.83 12.21 -6.16
N SER A 44 6.12 12.45 -5.99
CA SER A 44 7.00 12.78 -7.12
C SER A 44 7.49 11.56 -7.88
N PHE A 45 7.26 10.34 -7.37
CA PHE A 45 7.64 9.12 -8.08
C PHE A 45 6.78 8.91 -9.34
N PRO A 46 7.40 8.81 -10.53
CA PRO A 46 6.67 8.81 -11.80
C PRO A 46 5.79 7.58 -12.02
N ASN A 47 6.13 6.47 -11.37
CA ASN A 47 5.42 5.19 -11.42
C ASN A 47 4.45 4.98 -10.24
N PHE A 48 4.34 5.94 -9.31
CA PHE A 48 3.42 5.85 -8.18
C PHE A 48 2.04 6.44 -8.52
N ARG A 49 0.97 5.72 -8.17
CA ARG A 49 -0.42 6.12 -8.39
C ARG A 49 -1.22 6.01 -7.11
N LEU A 50 -1.94 7.08 -6.78
CA LEU A 50 -2.86 7.11 -5.65
C LEU A 50 -4.28 6.81 -6.13
N ALA A 51 -4.90 5.78 -5.55
CA ALA A 51 -6.32 5.51 -5.74
C ALA A 51 -7.15 6.31 -4.74
N SER A 52 -8.15 7.05 -5.23
CA SER A 52 -9.08 7.75 -4.35
C SER A 52 -9.89 6.76 -3.51
N VAL A 53 -10.00 7.02 -2.21
CA VAL A 53 -10.88 6.25 -1.31
C VAL A 53 -12.26 6.88 -1.32
N GLY A 54 -13.00 6.62 -2.39
CA GLY A 54 -14.43 6.94 -2.49
C GLY A 54 -15.30 5.81 -1.94
N GLU A 55 -16.61 6.00 -1.99
CA GLU A 55 -17.59 5.02 -1.50
C GLU A 55 -17.39 3.62 -2.09
N GLU A 56 -17.09 3.53 -3.38
CA GLU A 56 -16.88 2.24 -4.07
C GLU A 56 -15.68 1.45 -3.52
N LEU A 57 -14.53 2.11 -3.31
CA LEU A 57 -13.37 1.44 -2.72
C LEU A 57 -13.60 1.14 -1.23
N ALA A 58 -14.35 1.99 -0.53
CA ALA A 58 -14.72 1.75 0.86
C ALA A 58 -15.65 0.54 1.02
N LYS A 59 -16.64 0.37 0.14
CA LYS A 59 -17.51 -0.82 0.09
C LYS A 59 -16.71 -2.09 -0.18
N LEU A 60 -15.88 -2.08 -1.22
CA LEU A 60 -15.02 -3.23 -1.54
C LEU A 60 -14.09 -3.56 -0.35
N GLY A 61 -13.47 -2.54 0.26
CA GLY A 61 -12.66 -2.73 1.46
C GLY A 61 -13.44 -3.31 2.63
N ALA A 62 -14.70 -2.92 2.84
CA ALA A 62 -15.54 -3.49 3.89
C ALA A 62 -15.88 -4.96 3.64
N GLU A 63 -16.19 -5.34 2.39
CA GLU A 63 -16.41 -6.73 1.99
C GLU A 63 -15.14 -7.57 2.18
N THR A 64 -14.00 -7.08 1.69
CA THR A 64 -12.69 -7.71 1.87
C THR A 64 -12.34 -7.87 3.35
N ALA A 65 -12.62 -6.86 4.18
CA ALA A 65 -12.40 -6.93 5.63
C ALA A 65 -13.24 -8.02 6.28
N ALA A 66 -14.52 -8.13 5.93
CA ALA A 66 -15.42 -9.13 6.47
C ALA A 66 -15.02 -10.56 6.07
N GLN A 67 -14.66 -10.76 4.80
CA GLN A 67 -14.30 -12.08 4.27
C GLN A 67 -12.93 -12.55 4.76
N GLN A 68 -11.93 -11.68 4.72
CA GLN A 68 -10.54 -12.02 5.08
C GLN A 68 -10.20 -11.72 6.53
N LYS A 69 -11.13 -11.16 7.31
CA LYS A 69 -10.93 -10.74 8.71
C LYS A 69 -9.80 -9.72 8.83
N LEU A 70 -9.67 -8.80 7.87
CA LEU A 70 -8.63 -7.77 7.86
C LEU A 70 -9.04 -6.52 8.66
N ARG A 71 -8.05 -5.75 9.14
CA ARG A 71 -8.30 -4.43 9.74
C ARG A 71 -8.60 -3.42 8.65
N GLY A 72 -9.27 -2.32 9.01
CA GLY A 72 -9.88 -1.39 8.05
C GLY A 72 -8.95 -0.93 6.92
N VAL A 73 -7.76 -0.41 7.25
CA VAL A 73 -6.82 0.08 6.22
C VAL A 73 -6.18 -1.08 5.43
N ASP A 74 -5.82 -2.17 6.10
CA ASP A 74 -5.27 -3.36 5.45
C ASP A 74 -6.22 -3.90 4.38
N ALA A 75 -7.52 -3.88 4.66
CA ALA A 75 -8.55 -4.30 3.72
C ALA A 75 -8.64 -3.38 2.50
N LEU A 76 -8.40 -2.07 2.64
CA LEU A 76 -8.36 -1.14 1.51
C LEU A 76 -7.18 -1.40 0.58
N TYR A 77 -6.00 -1.72 1.13
CA TYR A 77 -4.84 -2.12 0.32
C TYR A 77 -5.10 -3.43 -0.41
N THR A 78 -5.63 -4.43 0.30
CA THR A 78 -5.93 -5.74 -0.30
C THR A 78 -7.01 -5.65 -1.37
N ALA A 79 -8.11 -4.94 -1.11
CA ALA A 79 -9.18 -4.66 -2.07
C ALA A 79 -8.67 -3.92 -3.32
N LEU A 80 -7.79 -2.94 -3.15
CA LEU A 80 -7.21 -2.22 -4.27
C LEU A 80 -6.32 -3.12 -5.14
N ALA A 81 -5.49 -3.95 -4.50
CA ALA A 81 -4.63 -4.90 -5.20
C ALA A 81 -5.46 -5.90 -6.02
N GLU A 82 -6.51 -6.47 -5.43
CA GLU A 82 -7.45 -7.37 -6.10
C GLU A 82 -8.11 -6.69 -7.30
N ARG A 83 -8.68 -5.49 -7.09
CA ARG A 83 -9.37 -4.73 -8.13
C ARG A 83 -8.48 -4.37 -9.32
N LEU A 84 -7.19 -4.12 -9.07
CA LEU A 84 -6.24 -3.73 -10.11
C LEU A 84 -5.47 -4.92 -10.72
N GLY A 85 -5.68 -6.14 -10.21
CA GLY A 85 -4.90 -7.31 -10.62
C GLY A 85 -3.41 -7.19 -10.29
N LEU A 86 -3.08 -6.53 -9.17
CA LEU A 86 -1.72 -6.31 -8.71
C LEU A 86 -1.38 -7.26 -7.55
N ILE A 87 -0.08 -7.48 -7.33
CA ILE A 87 0.41 -8.12 -6.11
C ILE A 87 0.37 -7.14 -4.93
N LEU A 88 0.11 -7.66 -3.73
CA LEU A 88 0.19 -6.90 -2.49
C LEU A 88 1.60 -6.96 -1.91
N ILE A 89 2.25 -5.80 -1.74
CA ILE A 89 3.54 -5.69 -1.04
C ILE A 89 3.31 -5.13 0.36
N THR A 90 3.59 -5.92 1.40
CA THR A 90 3.43 -5.47 2.79
C THR A 90 4.39 -6.17 3.74
N TRP A 91 4.79 -5.46 4.79
CA TRP A 91 5.56 -6.00 5.90
C TRP A 91 4.68 -6.70 6.95
N ASP A 92 3.37 -6.45 6.95
CA ASP A 92 2.45 -7.04 7.91
C ASP A 92 2.17 -8.53 7.58
N GLU A 93 2.60 -9.42 8.47
CA GLU A 93 2.43 -10.87 8.29
C GLU A 93 0.96 -11.31 8.40
N GLU A 94 0.18 -10.68 9.27
CA GLU A 94 -1.25 -10.98 9.44
C GLU A 94 -2.01 -10.60 8.15
N GLN A 95 -1.72 -9.42 7.59
CA GLN A 95 -2.28 -8.98 6.32
C GLN A 95 -1.89 -9.92 5.18
N ARG A 96 -0.61 -10.29 5.04
CA ARG A 96 -0.17 -11.24 4.00
C ARG A 96 -0.90 -12.57 4.15
N ALA A 97 -0.88 -13.16 5.34
CA ALA A 97 -1.46 -14.48 5.59
C ALA A 97 -2.97 -14.51 5.28
N ARG A 98 -3.69 -13.46 5.66
CA ARG A 98 -5.14 -13.35 5.44
C ARG A 98 -5.54 -12.99 4.01
N SER A 99 -4.66 -12.33 3.25
CA SER A 99 -4.97 -11.90 1.88
C SER A 99 -4.66 -12.96 0.81
N ARG A 100 -3.93 -14.04 1.15
CA ARG A 100 -3.44 -15.07 0.20
C ARG A 100 -4.51 -15.78 -0.64
N THR A 101 -5.76 -15.76 -0.19
CA THR A 101 -6.88 -16.40 -0.89
C THR A 101 -7.44 -15.52 -2.02
N ILE A 102 -7.11 -14.23 -2.06
CA ILE A 102 -7.65 -13.26 -3.02
C ILE A 102 -6.57 -12.51 -3.80
N VAL A 103 -5.37 -12.33 -3.24
CA VAL A 103 -4.22 -11.70 -3.92
C VAL A 103 -2.92 -12.39 -3.56
N GLU A 104 -1.97 -12.43 -4.50
CA GLU A 104 -0.59 -12.76 -4.17
C GLU A 104 0.01 -11.66 -3.29
N ALA A 105 0.64 -12.07 -2.18
CA ALA A 105 1.16 -11.13 -1.18
C ALA A 105 2.60 -11.48 -0.80
N PHE A 106 3.47 -10.48 -0.86
CA PHE A 106 4.91 -10.62 -0.61
C PHE A 106 5.43 -9.52 0.32
N THR A 107 6.51 -9.82 1.02
CA THR A 107 7.39 -8.78 1.55
C THR A 107 8.13 -8.09 0.41
N PRO A 108 8.67 -6.87 0.62
CA PRO A 108 9.51 -6.21 -0.37
C PRO A 108 10.71 -7.07 -0.81
N GLN A 109 11.31 -7.84 0.10
CA GLN A 109 12.46 -8.71 -0.18
C GLN A 109 12.07 -9.87 -1.09
N GLU A 110 10.95 -10.53 -0.80
CA GLU A 110 10.43 -11.62 -1.64
C GLU A 110 10.08 -11.13 -3.04
N ALA A 111 9.47 -9.93 -3.14
CA ALA A 111 9.15 -9.35 -4.44
C ALA A 111 10.41 -8.99 -5.25
N LEU A 112 11.44 -8.42 -4.61
CA LEU A 112 12.72 -8.13 -5.25
C LEU A 112 13.44 -9.41 -5.72
N ALA A 113 13.38 -10.48 -4.93
CA ALA A 113 13.98 -11.77 -5.29
C ALA A 113 13.28 -12.42 -6.50
N ARG A 114 11.98 -12.18 -6.73
CA ARG A 114 11.26 -12.66 -7.93
C ARG A 114 11.52 -11.82 -9.18
N ALA A 115 11.91 -10.57 -9.01
CA ALA A 115 12.21 -9.65 -10.11
C ALA A 115 13.66 -9.76 -10.62
N SER A 116 14.46 -10.67 -10.03
CA SER A 116 15.86 -10.95 -10.39
C SER A 116 15.96 -12.22 -11.22
#